data_AF-A0A4Q2UY25-F1
#
_entry.id   AF-A0A4Q2UY25-F1
#
_cell.length_a   1.000
_cell.length_b   1.000
_cell.length_c   1.000
_cell.angle_alpha   90.00
_cell.angle_beta   90.00
_cell.angle_gamma   90.00
#
_symmetry.space_group_name_H-M   'P 1'
#
loop_
_entity.id
_entity.type
_entity.pdbx_description
1 polymer ?
#
loop_
_entity_poly.entity_id
_entity_poly.type
_entity_poly.pdbx_seq_one_letter_code
_entity_poly.pdbx_strand_id
1 'polypeptide(L)'
;MTTPPNEPTTDICQCTKAKEACESEGDPGTTVICPGCHLEEATAGERDEQAALPDEKRVYAAFKNSPSLMKIAAQEPGDQPIRLVIRKRQKGQQAFAKTARKLVKEYGTTPIVTSLKGMLDEGVFTSTDVAKRRFPDLFPEGQVLKPEEEQETETGHLSTKEIERLDGEYNQSSEAAGGFGGNYALPNVGNAESLPNLLSSVGRIQNVIIHRLNLNFEEVNQFLLNAEEFIRLLDTPLYLDAVKPLRQRIEEVLLMANRDAALIHNEADGKVSEIEAQRERLKREEEGIKRHRDENLDNIRSSIERDIFAAMGQAKDALPGIGLADNR
;
A
#
# COMPACT_ATOMS: atom_id res chain seq x y z
N MET A 1 -32.42 -8.58 -67.90
CA MET A 1 -32.77 -7.43 -67.05
C MET A 1 -33.30 -8.01 -65.75
N THR A 2 -32.51 -7.89 -64.68
CA THR A 2 -32.88 -8.39 -63.34
C THR A 2 -32.25 -7.44 -62.33
N THR A 3 -33.11 -6.69 -61.64
CA THR A 3 -32.83 -5.76 -60.53
C THR A 3 -32.74 -6.50 -59.19
N PRO A 4 -31.94 -6.00 -58.21
CA PRO A 4 -31.91 -6.53 -56.85
C PRO A 4 -32.90 -5.81 -55.90
N PRO A 5 -33.19 -6.38 -54.70
CA PRO A 5 -34.16 -5.83 -53.74
C PRO A 5 -33.52 -4.90 -52.70
N ASN A 6 -34.36 -3.99 -52.15
CA ASN A 6 -34.04 -2.94 -51.18
C ASN A 6 -33.88 -3.46 -49.73
N GLU A 7 -32.96 -2.84 -48.99
CA GLU A 7 -32.79 -2.90 -47.52
C GLU A 7 -33.94 -2.21 -46.76
N PRO A 8 -34.21 -2.58 -45.49
CA PRO A 8 -35.16 -1.90 -44.63
C PRO A 8 -34.52 -0.69 -43.93
N THR A 9 -35.09 0.50 -44.14
CA THR A 9 -34.78 1.72 -43.38
C THR A 9 -35.36 1.65 -41.97
N THR A 10 -34.51 1.76 -40.96
CA THR A 10 -34.93 1.98 -39.56
C THR A 10 -35.30 3.45 -39.38
N ASP A 11 -36.61 3.75 -39.28
CA ASP A 11 -37.11 5.12 -39.11
C ASP A 11 -36.81 5.65 -37.70
N ILE A 12 -35.94 6.66 -37.60
CA ILE A 12 -35.61 7.37 -36.36
C ILE A 12 -36.55 8.56 -36.19
N CYS A 13 -37.18 8.72 -35.02
CA CYS A 13 -38.11 9.81 -34.75
C CYS A 13 -37.41 11.19 -34.76
N GLN A 14 -37.91 12.14 -35.56
CA GLN A 14 -37.33 13.48 -35.77
C GLN A 14 -38.04 14.60 -34.97
N CYS A 15 -38.79 14.26 -33.92
CA CYS A 15 -39.55 15.25 -33.15
C CYS A 15 -38.62 16.21 -32.38
N THR A 16 -38.62 17.48 -32.75
CA THR A 16 -37.70 18.52 -32.26
C THR A 16 -38.03 19.06 -30.85
N LYS A 17 -38.99 18.49 -30.13
CA LYS A 17 -39.61 19.09 -28.92
C LYS A 17 -39.49 18.29 -27.62
N ALA A 18 -38.62 17.29 -27.52
CA ALA A 18 -38.43 16.52 -26.28
C ALA A 18 -37.06 16.78 -25.63
N LYS A 19 -36.67 18.04 -25.42
CA LYS A 19 -35.42 18.38 -24.74
C LYS A 19 -35.56 19.13 -23.42
N GLU A 20 -36.79 19.39 -22.98
CA GLU A 20 -37.05 20.00 -21.67
C GLU A 20 -38.15 19.21 -20.96
N ALA A 21 -37.83 18.78 -19.74
CA ALA A 21 -38.65 18.01 -18.79
C ALA A 21 -38.69 16.48 -19.00
N CYS A 22 -37.72 15.77 -18.41
CA CYS A 22 -37.93 14.52 -17.67
C CYS A 22 -36.63 14.13 -16.94
N GLU A 23 -36.40 14.73 -15.76
CA GLU A 23 -35.56 14.11 -14.74
C GLU A 23 -36.40 13.04 -14.05
N SER A 24 -36.32 11.80 -14.51
CA SER A 24 -36.83 10.66 -13.75
C SER A 24 -35.78 9.55 -13.74
N GLU A 25 -35.35 9.18 -12.54
CA GLU A 25 -34.50 8.02 -12.28
C GLU A 25 -35.17 6.77 -12.86
N GLY A 26 -34.65 6.30 -13.99
CA GLY A 26 -35.11 5.09 -14.67
C GLY A 26 -34.10 3.96 -14.50
N ASP A 27 -34.59 2.85 -13.93
CA ASP A 27 -33.95 1.54 -13.88
C ASP A 27 -33.51 1.10 -15.30
N PRO A 28 -32.30 0.56 -15.51
CA PRO A 28 -31.86 0.13 -16.84
C PRO A 28 -32.71 -1.06 -17.34
N GLY A 29 -33.65 -0.78 -18.27
CA GLY A 29 -34.46 -1.80 -18.94
C GLY A 29 -35.79 -1.35 -19.52
N THR A 30 -36.29 -0.15 -19.17
CA THR A 30 -37.58 0.35 -19.69
C THR A 30 -37.41 1.10 -21.01
N THR A 31 -38.03 0.61 -22.08
CA THR A 31 -38.16 1.32 -23.36
C THR A 31 -39.10 2.53 -23.21
N VAL A 32 -38.59 3.72 -23.51
CA VAL A 32 -39.39 4.95 -23.46
C VAL A 32 -39.96 5.20 -24.85
N ILE A 33 -41.29 5.25 -24.96
CA ILE A 33 -42.00 5.54 -26.21
C ILE A 33 -42.17 7.06 -26.31
N CYS A 34 -41.77 7.67 -27.42
CA CYS A 34 -41.93 9.11 -27.62
C CYS A 34 -43.43 9.46 -27.72
N PRO A 35 -43.99 10.32 -26.84
CA PRO A 35 -45.42 10.62 -26.85
C PRO A 35 -45.88 11.44 -28.06
N GLY A 36 -44.96 11.97 -28.88
CA GLY A 36 -45.28 12.73 -30.09
C GLY A 36 -45.43 11.87 -31.35
N CYS A 37 -44.65 10.80 -31.48
CA CYS A 37 -44.61 9.97 -32.69
C CYS A 37 -44.94 8.49 -32.44
N HIS A 38 -45.12 8.07 -31.17
CA HIS A 38 -45.36 6.69 -30.75
C HIS A 38 -44.34 5.65 -31.25
N LEU A 39 -43.21 6.10 -31.80
CA LEU A 39 -42.09 5.26 -32.19
C LEU A 39 -41.21 4.99 -30.97
N GLU A 40 -40.72 3.76 -30.86
CA GLU A 40 -39.77 3.35 -29.83
C GLU A 40 -38.49 4.17 -29.98
N GLU A 41 -38.08 4.85 -28.91
CA GLU A 41 -36.82 5.57 -28.89
C GLU A 41 -35.70 4.54 -28.78
N ALA A 42 -35.04 4.25 -29.92
CA ALA A 42 -33.91 3.34 -29.96
C ALA A 42 -32.80 3.91 -29.07
N THR A 43 -32.67 3.39 -27.84
CA THR A 43 -31.46 3.57 -27.04
C THR A 43 -30.31 3.08 -27.90
N ALA A 44 -29.38 4.00 -28.16
CA ALA A 44 -28.21 3.82 -29.01
C ALA A 44 -27.64 2.41 -28.85
N GLY A 45 -27.52 1.74 -30.00
CA GLY A 45 -27.23 0.32 -30.10
C GLY A 45 -26.11 -0.16 -29.19
N GLU A 46 -26.32 -1.37 -28.69
CA GLU A 46 -25.29 -2.27 -28.21
C GLU A 46 -24.16 -2.31 -29.24
N ARG A 47 -23.13 -1.49 -29.03
CA ARG A 47 -21.81 -1.82 -29.54
C ARG A 47 -21.25 -2.85 -28.57
N ASP A 48 -20.89 -4.01 -29.12
CA ASP A 48 -19.86 -4.87 -28.56
C ASP A 48 -18.56 -4.05 -28.43
N GLU A 49 -18.49 -3.20 -27.40
CA GLU A 49 -17.27 -2.56 -26.95
C GLU A 49 -16.64 -3.51 -25.95
N GLN A 50 -15.71 -4.36 -26.42
CA GLN A 50 -14.50 -4.58 -25.63
C GLN A 50 -13.89 -3.20 -25.40
N ALA A 51 -14.36 -2.49 -24.37
CA ALA A 51 -13.86 -1.19 -23.98
C ALA A 51 -12.37 -1.35 -23.74
N ALA A 52 -11.56 -0.77 -24.63
CA ALA A 52 -10.12 -0.82 -24.53
C ALA A 52 -9.73 -0.38 -23.12
N LEU A 53 -9.13 -1.29 -22.34
CA LEU A 53 -8.74 -0.98 -20.98
C LEU A 53 -7.70 0.15 -21.01
N PRO A 54 -7.81 1.14 -20.10
CA PRO A 54 -6.83 2.19 -20.02
C PRO A 54 -5.48 1.60 -19.63
N ASP A 55 -4.40 2.09 -20.25
CA ASP A 55 -3.03 1.72 -19.86
C ASP A 55 -2.82 2.00 -18.36
N GLU A 56 -2.53 0.94 -17.61
CA GLU A 56 -2.35 0.98 -16.16
C GLU A 56 -1.26 1.97 -15.75
N LYS A 57 -0.21 2.14 -16.58
CA LYS A 57 0.86 3.12 -16.33
C LYS A 57 0.32 4.55 -16.35
N ARG A 58 -0.57 4.88 -17.30
CA ARG A 58 -1.24 6.18 -17.38
C ARG A 58 -2.19 6.39 -16.20
N VAL A 59 -2.90 5.34 -15.78
CA VAL A 59 -3.78 5.39 -14.61
C VAL A 59 -2.95 5.62 -13.34
N TYR A 60 -1.91 4.84 -13.11
CA TYR A 60 -1.01 5.02 -11.97
C TYR A 60 -0.42 6.43 -11.92
N ALA A 61 0.11 6.96 -13.03
CA ALA A 61 0.66 8.31 -13.07
C ALA A 61 -0.37 9.41 -12.72
N ALA A 62 -1.64 9.24 -13.12
CA ALA A 62 -2.71 10.17 -12.80
C ALA A 62 -3.12 10.12 -11.31
N PHE A 63 -3.01 8.96 -10.67
CA PHE A 63 -3.59 8.71 -9.35
C PHE A 63 -2.57 8.50 -8.21
N LYS A 64 -1.27 8.31 -8.49
CA LYS A 64 -0.22 7.99 -7.50
C LYS A 64 -0.15 8.94 -6.29
N ASN A 65 -0.39 10.23 -6.50
CA ASN A 65 -0.33 11.23 -5.43
C ASN A 65 -1.72 11.53 -4.84
N SER A 66 -2.61 10.53 -4.73
CA SER A 66 -3.97 10.72 -4.23
C SER A 66 -4.10 10.20 -2.79
N PRO A 67 -4.18 11.10 -1.78
CA PRO A 67 -4.33 10.67 -0.38
C PRO A 67 -5.62 9.89 -0.14
N SER A 68 -6.68 10.21 -0.91
CA SER A 68 -7.96 9.49 -0.81
C SER A 68 -7.87 8.07 -1.37
N LEU A 69 -6.97 7.81 -2.32
CA LEU A 69 -6.78 6.47 -2.88
C LEU A 69 -6.03 5.56 -1.90
N MET A 70 -5.00 6.10 -1.23
CA MET A 70 -4.27 5.36 -0.18
C MET A 70 -5.17 4.98 0.99
N LYS A 71 -6.12 5.84 1.38
CA LYS A 71 -7.07 5.55 2.46
C LYS A 71 -8.02 4.39 2.14
N ILE A 72 -8.49 4.30 0.90
CA ILE A 72 -9.43 3.23 0.51
C ILE A 72 -8.72 1.90 0.24
N ALA A 73 -7.41 1.92 -0.06
CA ALA A 73 -6.60 0.71 -0.23
C ALA A 73 -6.55 -0.16 1.05
N ALA A 74 -6.76 0.45 2.22
CA ALA A 74 -6.72 -0.25 3.51
C ALA A 74 -8.06 -0.93 3.91
N GLN A 75 -9.13 -0.80 3.12
CA GLN A 75 -10.49 -1.18 3.56
C GLN A 75 -11.30 -1.99 2.53
N GLU A 76 -10.66 -2.78 1.64
CA GLU A 76 -11.33 -3.49 0.52
C GLU A 76 -12.24 -2.54 -0.30
N PRO A 77 -11.66 -1.75 -1.22
CA PRO A 77 -12.38 -0.66 -1.84
C PRO A 77 -13.49 -1.16 -2.78
N GLY A 78 -14.74 -0.98 -2.37
CA GLY A 78 -15.88 -1.06 -3.27
C GLY A 78 -15.80 -0.02 -4.40
N ASP A 79 -16.56 -0.24 -5.47
CA ASP A 79 -16.53 0.60 -6.68
C ASP A 79 -16.92 2.07 -6.40
N GLN A 80 -17.81 2.31 -5.42
CA GLN A 80 -18.28 3.65 -5.05
C GLN A 80 -17.19 4.55 -4.47
N PRO A 81 -16.40 4.11 -3.46
CA PRO A 81 -15.20 4.82 -3.01
C PRO A 81 -14.25 5.21 -4.14
N ILE A 82 -13.96 4.30 -5.07
CA ILE A 82 -13.06 4.55 -6.20
C ILE A 82 -13.64 5.63 -7.13
N ARG A 83 -14.93 5.55 -7.46
CA ARG A 83 -15.64 6.58 -8.25
C ARG A 83 -15.55 7.97 -7.60
N LEU A 84 -15.66 8.05 -6.27
CA LEU A 84 -15.52 9.31 -5.55
C LEU A 84 -14.09 9.88 -5.66
N VAL A 85 -13.07 9.03 -5.58
CA VAL A 85 -11.67 9.44 -5.79
C VAL A 85 -11.46 9.98 -7.21
N ILE A 86 -12.00 9.29 -8.22
CA ILE A 86 -11.94 9.74 -9.63
C ILE A 86 -12.57 11.12 -9.77
N ARG A 87 -13.77 11.35 -9.20
CA ARG A 87 -14.44 12.65 -9.23
C ARG A 87 -13.64 13.74 -8.53
N LYS A 88 -13.09 13.46 -7.34
CA LYS A 88 -12.24 14.41 -6.59
C LYS A 88 -10.98 14.76 -7.39
N ARG A 89 -10.36 13.77 -8.03
CA ARG A 89 -9.12 13.95 -8.80
C ARG A 89 -9.31 14.85 -10.02
N GLN A 90 -10.50 14.89 -10.60
CA GLN A 90 -10.84 15.77 -11.73
C GLN A 90 -11.06 17.24 -11.35
N LYS A 91 -11.19 17.56 -10.05
CA LYS A 91 -11.42 18.94 -9.58
C LYS A 91 -10.13 19.76 -9.60
N GLY A 92 -10.24 21.04 -9.95
CA GLY A 92 -9.12 21.99 -9.96
C GLY A 92 -8.36 22.09 -11.29
N GLN A 93 -7.23 22.82 -11.27
CA GLN A 93 -6.41 23.12 -12.45
C GLN A 93 -5.04 22.41 -12.48
N GLN A 94 -4.72 21.63 -11.45
CA GLN A 94 -3.44 20.93 -11.36
C GLN A 94 -3.25 19.92 -12.51
N ALA A 95 -1.99 19.64 -12.84
CA ALA A 95 -1.62 18.79 -13.99
C ALA A 95 -2.31 17.41 -13.93
N PHE A 96 -2.35 16.77 -12.76
CA PHE A 96 -3.02 15.48 -12.58
C PHE A 96 -4.55 15.56 -12.77
N ALA A 97 -5.18 16.70 -12.52
CA ALA A 97 -6.62 16.88 -12.73
C ALA A 97 -6.95 16.97 -14.22
N LYS A 98 -6.06 17.59 -15.01
CA LYS A 98 -6.14 17.57 -16.48
C LYS A 98 -5.96 16.15 -17.02
N THR A 99 -4.97 15.40 -16.50
CA THR A 99 -4.73 14.00 -16.89
C THR A 99 -5.92 13.09 -16.54
N ALA A 100 -6.48 13.22 -15.34
CA ALA A 100 -7.65 12.45 -14.91
C ALA A 100 -8.89 12.76 -15.76
N ARG A 101 -9.15 14.03 -16.09
CA ARG A 101 -10.23 14.41 -17.02
C ARG A 101 -10.03 13.83 -18.42
N LYS A 102 -8.79 13.84 -18.93
CA LYS A 102 -8.46 13.23 -20.23
C LYS A 102 -8.75 11.72 -20.20
N LEU A 103 -8.28 11.01 -19.17
CA LEU A 103 -8.52 9.57 -19.02
C LEU A 103 -10.02 9.25 -18.98
N VAL A 104 -10.80 9.98 -18.18
CA VAL A 104 -12.25 9.74 -18.05
C VAL A 104 -12.99 10.08 -19.35
N LYS A 105 -12.53 11.07 -20.12
CA LYS A 105 -13.09 11.38 -21.44
C LYS A 105 -12.77 10.29 -22.48
N GLU A 106 -11.60 9.67 -22.39
CA GLU A 106 -11.08 8.70 -23.35
C GLU A 106 -11.63 7.29 -23.11
N TYR A 107 -11.79 6.88 -21.85
CA TYR A 107 -12.14 5.51 -21.46
C TYR A 107 -13.44 5.39 -20.65
N GLY A 108 -14.05 6.51 -20.25
CA GLY A 108 -15.17 6.48 -19.30
C GLY A 108 -14.72 6.17 -17.86
N THR A 109 -15.68 6.18 -16.93
CA THR A 109 -15.36 5.96 -15.50
C THR A 109 -15.21 4.48 -15.16
N THR A 110 -16.01 3.61 -15.77
CA THR A 110 -16.07 2.18 -15.42
C THR A 110 -14.75 1.45 -15.68
N PRO A 111 -14.10 1.55 -16.86
CA PRO A 111 -12.81 0.86 -17.10
C PRO A 111 -11.69 1.37 -16.20
N ILE A 112 -11.73 2.65 -15.82
CA ILE A 112 -10.77 3.23 -14.88
C ILE A 112 -10.98 2.69 -13.46
N VAL A 113 -12.24 2.49 -13.04
CA VAL A 113 -12.55 1.86 -11.74
C VAL A 113 -12.01 0.43 -11.71
N THR A 114 -12.24 -0.35 -12.76
CA THR A 114 -11.74 -1.73 -12.86
C THR A 114 -10.21 -1.78 -12.80
N SER A 115 -9.53 -0.92 -13.57
CA SER A 115 -8.05 -0.84 -13.54
C SER A 115 -7.52 -0.39 -12.18
N LEU A 116 -8.13 0.62 -11.55
CA LEU A 116 -7.74 1.07 -10.21
C LEU A 116 -7.94 -0.02 -9.16
N LYS A 117 -9.02 -0.81 -9.26
CA LYS A 117 -9.31 -1.90 -8.32
C LYS A 117 -8.22 -2.98 -8.39
N GLY A 118 -7.90 -3.47 -9.59
CA GLY A 118 -6.83 -4.47 -9.75
C GLY A 118 -5.47 -3.99 -9.22
N MET A 119 -5.11 -2.73 -9.49
CA MET A 119 -3.88 -2.14 -8.93
C MET A 119 -3.92 -1.96 -7.40
N LEU A 120 -5.10 -1.72 -6.82
CA LEU A 120 -5.27 -1.62 -5.37
C LEU A 120 -5.14 -2.98 -4.69
N ASP A 121 -5.76 -4.01 -5.28
CA ASP A 121 -5.68 -5.40 -4.79
C ASP A 121 -4.24 -5.91 -4.79
N GLU A 122 -3.44 -5.50 -5.78
CA GLU A 122 -2.01 -5.82 -5.84
C GLU A 122 -1.12 -4.92 -4.96
N GLY A 123 -1.67 -3.93 -4.26
CA GLY A 123 -0.90 -3.07 -3.36
C GLY A 123 0.00 -2.04 -4.05
N VAL A 124 -0.26 -1.74 -5.34
CA VAL A 124 0.57 -0.82 -6.15
C VAL A 124 0.58 0.60 -5.58
N PHE A 125 -0.49 1.03 -4.91
CA PHE A 125 -0.58 2.36 -4.32
C PHE A 125 -0.16 2.44 -2.85
N THR A 126 0.06 1.30 -2.19
CA THR A 126 0.44 1.21 -0.78
C THR A 126 1.92 0.87 -0.60
N SER A 127 2.53 0.14 -1.55
CA SER A 127 3.96 -0.19 -1.54
C SER A 127 4.70 0.44 -2.71
N THR A 128 5.66 1.31 -2.41
CA THR A 128 6.56 1.90 -3.40
C THR A 128 7.37 0.82 -4.14
N ASP A 129 7.75 -0.28 -3.48
CA ASP A 129 8.53 -1.34 -4.12
C ASP A 129 7.70 -2.21 -5.06
N VAL A 130 6.40 -2.38 -4.77
CA VAL A 130 5.45 -3.00 -5.71
C VAL A 130 5.27 -2.10 -6.94
N ALA A 131 5.07 -0.80 -6.73
CA ALA A 131 4.96 0.16 -7.83
C ALA A 131 6.21 0.23 -8.70
N LYS A 132 7.40 0.20 -8.09
CA LYS A 132 8.70 0.17 -8.79
C LYS A 132 8.85 -1.07 -9.65
N ARG A 133 8.50 -2.26 -9.13
CA ARG A 133 8.55 -3.51 -9.89
C ARG A 133 7.57 -3.52 -11.07
N ARG A 134 6.39 -2.91 -10.90
CA ARG A 134 5.35 -2.88 -11.95
C ARG A 134 5.58 -1.80 -13.00
N PHE A 135 6.14 -0.65 -12.61
CA PHE A 135 6.37 0.49 -13.49
C PHE A 135 7.79 1.08 -13.34
N PRO A 136 8.85 0.31 -13.65
CA PRO A 136 10.23 0.73 -13.43
C PRO A 136 10.57 2.07 -14.09
N ASP A 137 10.06 2.32 -15.30
CA ASP A 137 10.28 3.58 -16.04
C ASP A 137 9.76 4.84 -15.32
N LEU A 138 8.82 4.69 -14.36
CA LEU A 138 8.28 5.82 -13.60
C LEU A 138 9.15 6.19 -12.39
N PHE A 139 10.18 5.40 -12.12
CA PHE A 139 11.14 5.58 -11.03
C PHE A 139 12.55 5.61 -11.63
N PRO A 140 13.02 6.77 -12.10
CA PRO A 140 14.40 6.88 -12.55
C PRO A 140 15.34 6.50 -11.40
N GLU A 141 16.22 5.53 -11.63
CA GLU A 141 17.29 5.12 -10.72
C GLU A 141 18.31 6.25 -10.61
N GLY A 142 18.00 7.20 -9.74
CA GLY A 142 18.90 8.29 -9.38
C GLY A 142 19.90 7.82 -8.33
N GLN A 143 21.09 7.47 -8.79
CA GLN A 143 22.36 7.43 -8.06
C GLN A 143 22.46 6.34 -6.97
N VAL A 144 22.97 5.20 -7.42
CA VAL A 144 23.82 4.33 -6.59
C VAL A 144 24.93 5.20 -6.00
N LEU A 145 24.84 5.49 -4.70
CA LEU A 145 26.03 5.71 -3.89
C LEU A 145 26.87 4.45 -4.06
N LYS A 146 27.93 4.55 -4.86
CA LYS A 146 28.97 3.54 -4.94
C LYS A 146 29.42 3.22 -3.50
N PRO A 147 29.40 1.96 -3.06
CA PRO A 147 30.28 1.56 -1.98
C PRO A 147 31.70 1.81 -2.50
N GLU A 148 32.50 2.55 -1.76
CA GLU A 148 33.93 2.65 -2.04
C GLU A 148 34.51 1.23 -1.97
N GLU A 149 34.96 0.75 -3.12
CA GLU A 149 35.84 -0.40 -3.25
C GLU A 149 37.19 -0.01 -2.63
N GLU A 150 37.42 -0.40 -1.37
CA GLU A 150 38.78 -0.55 -0.87
C GLU A 150 39.34 -1.87 -1.43
N GLN A 151 40.26 -1.70 -2.38
CA GLN A 151 41.08 -2.76 -2.95
C GLN A 151 41.91 -3.45 -1.87
N GLU A 152 41.78 -4.78 -1.86
CA GLU A 152 42.84 -5.77 -1.82
C GLU A 152 44.23 -5.31 -1.33
N THR A 153 44.62 -5.78 -0.14
CA THR A 153 45.95 -6.38 0.00
C THR A 153 45.83 -7.72 0.70
N GLU A 154 46.08 -8.73 -0.12
CA GLU A 154 46.31 -10.13 0.19
C GLU A 154 47.56 -10.27 1.08
N THR A 155 47.43 -10.88 2.25
CA THR A 155 48.39 -11.85 2.82
C THR A 155 47.83 -12.36 4.17
N GLY A 156 47.47 -13.64 4.21
CA GLY A 156 46.81 -14.24 5.36
C GLY A 156 47.73 -14.59 6.53
N HIS A 157 47.15 -14.75 7.72
CA HIS A 157 47.37 -15.92 8.57
C HIS A 157 46.42 -15.92 9.79
N LEU A 158 46.04 -17.14 10.18
CA LEU A 158 45.27 -17.58 11.35
C LEU A 158 45.53 -16.84 12.67
N SER A 159 44.49 -16.65 13.51
CA SER A 159 44.41 -17.25 14.87
C SER A 159 43.29 -16.68 15.75
N THR A 160 42.44 -17.61 16.20
CA THR A 160 41.56 -17.69 17.38
C THR A 160 41.89 -16.83 18.62
N LYS A 161 40.84 -16.24 19.24
CA LYS A 161 40.49 -16.20 20.69
C LYS A 161 39.35 -15.18 20.88
N GLU A 162 38.11 -15.59 21.18
CA GLU A 162 37.59 -15.96 22.51
C GLU A 162 37.72 -14.80 23.53
N ILE A 163 36.61 -14.10 23.80
CA ILE A 163 36.46 -13.23 24.98
C ILE A 163 35.11 -13.53 25.63
N GLU A 164 35.24 -14.10 26.82
CA GLU A 164 34.23 -14.36 27.83
C GLU A 164 33.48 -13.10 28.30
N ARG A 165 32.22 -13.31 28.69
CA ARG A 165 31.47 -12.48 29.63
C ARG A 165 32.13 -12.54 31.01
N LEU A 166 32.05 -11.46 31.79
CA LEU A 166 31.73 -11.51 33.23
C LEU A 166 31.44 -10.09 33.76
N ASP A 167 30.18 -9.89 34.14
CA ASP A 167 29.62 -9.31 35.36
C ASP A 167 30.41 -8.29 36.19
N GLY A 168 29.68 -7.27 36.66
CA GLY A 168 30.08 -6.38 37.75
C GLY A 168 29.00 -5.36 38.10
N GLU A 169 28.10 -5.73 39.02
CA GLU A 169 27.11 -4.86 39.66
C GLU A 169 27.75 -3.79 40.57
N TYR A 170 27.09 -2.65 40.76
CA TYR A 170 26.37 -2.29 42.01
C TYR A 170 26.30 -0.77 42.26
N ASN A 171 25.13 -0.34 42.74
CA ASN A 171 24.67 1.03 43.00
C ASN A 171 25.18 1.60 44.34
N GLN A 172 25.25 2.94 44.47
CA GLN A 172 24.43 3.79 45.38
C GLN A 172 25.07 5.14 45.78
N SER A 173 24.30 6.20 45.52
CA SER A 173 23.96 7.36 46.38
C SER A 173 25.02 8.16 47.16
N SER A 174 25.01 9.48 46.96
CA SER A 174 25.07 10.43 48.08
C SER A 174 24.45 11.79 47.70
N GLU A 175 23.44 12.20 48.45
CA GLU A 175 23.00 13.60 48.59
C GLU A 175 23.96 14.38 49.50
N ALA A 176 24.22 15.65 49.21
CA ALA A 176 24.56 16.64 50.24
C ALA A 176 24.23 18.06 49.75
N ALA A 177 23.55 18.80 50.63
CA ALA A 177 23.03 20.14 50.46
C ALA A 177 24.12 21.23 50.37
N GLY A 178 23.79 22.33 49.69
CA GLY A 178 24.55 23.57 49.72
C GLY A 178 23.85 24.66 48.90
N GLY A 179 23.08 25.52 49.58
CA GLY A 179 22.45 26.67 48.95
C GLY A 179 23.46 27.77 48.62
N PHE A 180 23.27 28.44 47.50
CA PHE A 180 23.70 29.83 47.30
C PHE A 180 22.76 30.49 46.29
N GLY A 181 21.99 31.46 46.77
CA GLY A 181 21.33 32.43 45.91
C GLY A 181 22.39 33.29 45.22
N GLY A 182 22.26 33.43 43.91
CA GLY A 182 23.08 34.29 43.08
C GLY A 182 22.32 34.59 41.80
N ASN A 183 21.96 35.86 41.64
CA ASN A 183 21.31 36.40 40.45
C ASN A 183 22.00 35.91 39.17
N TYR A 184 21.29 35.13 38.35
CA TYR A 184 21.64 35.03 36.93
C TYR A 184 21.05 36.26 36.24
N ALA A 185 21.79 37.35 36.30
CA ALA A 185 21.85 38.23 35.14
C ALA A 185 22.45 37.40 34.01
N LEU A 186 21.58 36.75 33.23
CA LEU A 186 21.97 36.10 31.98
C LEU A 186 22.51 37.19 31.05
N PRO A 187 23.79 37.11 30.63
CA PRO A 187 24.30 38.01 29.63
C PRO A 187 23.51 37.77 28.34
N ASN A 188 22.90 38.87 27.88
CA ASN A 188 22.27 39.05 26.59
C ASN A 188 23.28 38.79 25.45
N VAL A 189 23.55 37.52 25.16
CA VAL A 189 24.33 37.06 24.01
C VAL A 189 23.72 35.74 23.54
N GLY A 190 22.91 35.81 22.47
CA GLY A 190 22.33 34.63 21.81
C GLY A 190 21.11 34.89 20.92
N ASN A 191 20.56 36.11 20.87
CA ASN A 191 19.23 36.34 20.29
C ASN A 191 19.24 36.73 18.79
N ALA A 192 20.41 36.91 18.18
CA ALA A 192 20.50 37.38 16.80
C ALA A 192 20.24 36.27 15.76
N GLU A 193 20.55 35.01 16.08
CA GLU A 193 20.25 33.86 15.22
C GLU A 193 18.87 33.25 15.49
N SER A 194 18.32 33.42 16.71
CA SER A 194 17.03 32.84 17.08
C SER A 194 15.84 33.57 16.46
N LEU A 195 15.86 34.91 16.42
CA LEU A 195 14.74 35.71 15.91
C LEU A 195 14.48 35.50 14.40
N PRO A 196 15.50 35.48 13.51
CA PRO A 196 15.28 35.16 12.09
C PRO A 196 14.70 33.76 11.88
N ASN A 197 15.12 32.78 12.70
CA ASN A 197 14.59 31.42 12.65
C ASN A 197 13.13 31.36 13.11
N LEU A 198 12.78 32.10 14.16
CA LEU A 198 11.40 32.27 14.65
C LEU A 198 10.51 32.93 13.59
N LEU A 199 10.96 34.02 12.98
CA LEU A 199 10.22 34.70 11.91
C LEU A 199 10.04 33.81 10.67
N SER A 200 11.06 33.05 10.29
CA SER A 200 10.98 32.05 9.23
C SER A 200 9.97 30.96 9.58
N SER A 201 9.99 30.47 10.82
CA SER A 201 9.06 29.46 11.33
C SER A 201 7.61 29.96 11.29
N VAL A 202 7.34 31.18 11.77
CA VAL A 202 6.00 31.80 11.70
C VAL A 202 5.54 31.99 10.24
N GLY A 203 6.44 32.41 9.35
CA GLY A 203 6.16 32.47 7.91
C GLY A 203 5.81 31.09 7.32
N ARG A 204 6.49 30.02 7.76
CA ARG A 204 6.16 28.64 7.37
C ARG A 204 4.81 28.20 7.92
N ILE A 205 4.47 28.53 9.16
CA ILE A 205 3.14 28.26 9.75
C ILE A 205 2.05 28.89 8.89
N GLN A 206 2.22 30.17 8.55
CA GLN A 206 1.27 30.87 7.69
C GLN A 206 1.14 30.21 6.31
N ASN A 207 2.27 29.82 5.71
CA ASN A 207 2.31 29.14 4.42
C ASN A 207 1.58 27.78 4.46
N VAL A 208 1.77 27.00 5.52
CA VAL A 208 1.08 25.74 5.76
C VAL A 208 -0.42 25.94 5.87
N ILE A 209 -0.87 26.97 6.59
CA ILE A 209 -2.30 27.29 6.73
C ILE A 209 -2.90 27.71 5.39
N ILE A 210 -2.22 28.59 4.63
CA ILE A 210 -2.68 29.08 3.33
C ILE A 210 -2.78 27.94 2.32
N HIS A 211 -1.78 27.05 2.28
CA HIS A 211 -1.72 25.96 1.29
C HIS A 211 -2.27 24.62 1.80
N ARG A 212 -2.76 24.56 3.04
CA ARG A 212 -3.26 23.34 3.70
C ARG A 212 -2.29 22.17 3.54
N LEU A 213 -1.01 22.44 3.80
CA LEU A 213 0.02 21.41 3.70
C LEU A 213 -0.18 20.39 4.82
N ASN A 214 0.05 19.11 4.50
CA ASN A 214 0.08 18.09 5.53
C ASN A 214 1.35 18.28 6.36
N LEU A 215 1.17 18.29 7.68
CA LEU A 215 2.28 18.29 8.61
C LEU A 215 2.39 16.92 9.26
N ASN A 216 3.61 16.47 9.45
CA ASN A 216 3.87 15.40 10.39
C ASN A 216 3.81 15.94 11.83
N PHE A 217 3.80 15.03 12.79
CA PHE A 217 3.65 15.41 14.18
C PHE A 217 4.80 16.28 14.70
N GLU A 218 6.04 15.91 14.37
CA GLU A 218 7.23 16.65 14.81
C GLU A 218 7.18 18.11 14.33
N GLU A 219 6.75 18.31 13.08
CA GLU A 219 6.56 19.64 12.52
C GLU A 219 5.50 20.46 13.28
N VAL A 220 4.37 19.83 13.66
CA VAL A 220 3.33 20.50 14.45
C VAL A 220 3.88 20.92 15.82
N ASN A 221 4.60 20.05 16.50
CA ASN A 221 5.16 20.35 17.83
C ASN A 221 6.19 21.48 17.76
N GLN A 222 7.10 21.42 16.78
CA GLN A 222 8.09 22.47 16.56
C GLN A 222 7.45 23.81 16.21
N PHE A 223 6.37 23.81 15.42
CA PHE A 223 5.65 25.05 15.13
C PHE A 223 4.96 25.64 16.34
N LEU A 224 4.38 24.81 17.22
CA LEU A 224 3.75 25.30 18.44
C LEU A 224 4.79 25.86 19.43
N LEU A 225 5.95 25.21 19.58
CA LEU A 225 7.05 25.71 20.39
C LEU A 225 7.58 27.05 19.88
N ASN A 226 7.82 27.15 18.57
CA ASN A 226 8.26 28.40 17.95
C ASN A 226 7.19 29.50 18.06
N ALA A 227 5.91 29.18 17.93
CA ALA A 227 4.83 30.15 18.09
C ALA A 227 4.74 30.67 19.54
N GLU A 228 4.86 29.80 20.54
CA GLU A 228 4.88 30.19 21.95
C GLU A 228 6.06 31.12 22.26
N GLU A 229 7.26 30.78 21.79
CA GLU A 229 8.46 31.60 21.97
C GLU A 229 8.36 32.94 21.23
N PHE A 230 7.78 32.96 20.03
CA PHE A 230 7.54 34.20 19.29
C PHE A 230 6.57 35.12 20.02
N ILE A 231 5.47 34.58 20.54
CA ILE A 231 4.47 35.34 21.31
C ILE A 231 5.06 35.88 22.62
N ARG A 232 5.94 35.10 23.27
CA ARG A 232 6.70 35.53 24.46
C ARG A 232 7.58 36.73 24.15
N LEU A 233 8.26 36.75 23.00
CA LEU A 233 9.09 37.88 22.57
C LEU A 233 8.29 39.13 22.21
N LEU A 234 7.05 38.97 21.73
CA LEU A 234 6.15 40.09 21.47
C LEU A 234 5.51 40.68 22.73
N ASP A 235 5.72 40.05 23.89
CA ASP A 235 5.14 40.44 25.19
C ASP A 235 3.62 40.61 25.14
N THR A 236 2.94 39.62 24.53
CA THR A 236 1.48 39.62 24.37
C THR A 236 0.81 38.50 25.20
N PRO A 237 0.56 38.74 26.51
CA PRO A 237 0.14 37.68 27.43
C PRO A 237 -1.20 37.02 27.06
N LEU A 238 -2.13 37.77 26.46
CA LEU A 238 -3.41 37.24 25.99
C LEU A 238 -3.26 36.09 24.98
N TYR A 239 -2.31 36.19 24.06
CA TYR A 239 -2.08 35.13 23.07
C TYR A 239 -1.26 33.98 23.66
N LEU A 240 -0.38 34.27 24.62
CA LEU A 240 0.39 33.25 25.33
C LEU A 240 -0.54 32.32 26.11
N ASP A 241 -1.52 32.89 26.82
CA ASP A 241 -2.53 32.15 27.58
C ASP A 241 -3.45 31.31 26.69
N ALA A 242 -3.59 31.65 25.40
CA ALA A 242 -4.36 30.86 24.44
C ALA A 242 -3.53 29.72 23.80
N VAL A 243 -2.26 30.00 23.44
CA VAL A 243 -1.41 29.04 22.71
C VAL A 243 -0.82 27.98 23.64
N LYS A 244 -0.49 28.34 24.88
CA LYS A 244 0.14 27.41 25.83
C LYS A 244 -0.76 26.22 26.20
N PRO A 245 -2.05 26.38 26.55
CA PRO A 245 -2.93 25.23 26.79
C PRO A 245 -3.17 24.38 25.54
N LEU A 246 -3.20 25.02 24.36
CA LEU A 246 -3.34 24.30 23.09
C LEU A 246 -2.13 23.39 22.84
N ARG A 247 -0.91 23.90 23.06
CA ARG A 247 0.32 23.10 22.94
C ARG A 247 0.31 21.92 23.92
N GLN A 248 0.00 22.17 25.19
CA GLN A 248 -0.05 21.12 26.21
C GLN A 248 -1.06 20.02 25.85
N ARG A 249 -2.25 20.39 25.37
CA ARG A 249 -3.26 19.40 24.99
C ARG A 249 -2.87 18.59 23.76
N ILE A 250 -2.20 19.21 22.78
CA ILE A 250 -1.68 18.50 21.60
C ILE A 250 -0.55 17.54 22.01
N GLU A 251 0.31 17.94 22.94
CA GLU A 251 1.39 17.11 23.49
C GLU A 251 0.83 15.90 24.27
N GLU A 252 -0.22 16.08 25.07
CA GLU A 252 -0.92 14.96 25.74
C GLU A 252 -1.52 13.97 24.74
N VAL A 253 -2.25 14.48 23.74
CA VAL A 253 -2.86 13.64 22.70
C VAL A 253 -1.79 12.88 21.93
N LEU A 254 -0.63 13.49 21.68
CA LEU A 254 0.50 12.78 21.10
C LEU A 254 0.93 11.62 22.00
N LEU A 255 1.24 11.91 23.26
CA LEU A 255 1.81 10.93 24.16
C LEU A 255 0.89 9.71 24.28
N MET A 256 -0.42 9.93 24.26
CA MET A 256 -1.41 8.85 24.16
C MET A 256 -1.34 8.11 22.83
N ALA A 257 -1.40 8.82 21.70
CA ALA A 257 -1.37 8.19 20.38
C ALA A 257 -0.09 7.35 20.13
N ASN A 258 1.06 7.81 20.62
CA ASN A 258 2.33 7.06 20.52
C ASN A 258 2.31 5.79 21.37
N ARG A 259 1.71 5.83 22.57
CA ARG A 259 1.51 4.63 23.40
C ARG A 259 0.58 3.65 22.72
N ASP A 260 -0.54 4.12 22.18
CA ASP A 260 -1.51 3.28 21.48
C ASP A 260 -0.88 2.65 20.23
N ALA A 261 -0.12 3.40 19.45
CA ALA A 261 0.61 2.88 18.30
C ALA A 261 1.61 1.78 18.70
N ALA A 262 2.38 2.00 19.77
CA ALA A 262 3.32 0.99 20.27
C ALA A 262 2.60 -0.29 20.75
N LEU A 263 1.47 -0.15 21.44
CA LEU A 263 0.65 -1.29 21.86
C LEU A 263 0.13 -2.09 20.66
N ILE A 264 -0.39 -1.41 19.63
CA ILE A 264 -0.89 -2.04 18.41
C ILE A 264 0.25 -2.78 17.68
N HIS A 265 1.44 -2.18 17.58
CA HIS A 265 2.59 -2.82 16.97
C HIS A 265 3.01 -4.08 17.71
N ASN A 266 3.15 -4.02 19.04
CA ASN A 266 3.52 -5.18 19.84
C ASN A 266 2.48 -6.31 19.75
N GLU A 267 1.19 -5.98 19.74
CA GLU A 267 0.12 -6.97 19.55
C GLU A 267 0.18 -7.62 18.16
N ALA A 268 0.41 -6.82 17.12
CA ALA A 268 0.55 -7.30 15.76
C ALA A 268 1.77 -8.23 15.63
N ASP A 269 2.93 -7.84 16.16
CA ASP A 269 4.15 -8.63 16.13
C ASP A 269 4.00 -9.97 16.88
N GLY A 270 3.29 -9.94 18.01
CA GLY A 270 2.91 -11.15 18.75
C GLY A 270 2.06 -12.11 17.91
N LYS A 271 1.02 -11.59 17.24
CA LYS A 271 0.16 -12.38 16.35
C LYS A 271 0.91 -12.94 15.14
N VAL A 272 1.81 -12.15 14.55
CA VAL A 272 2.65 -12.60 13.43
C VAL A 272 3.56 -13.75 13.86
N SER A 273 4.19 -13.63 15.03
CA SER A 273 5.05 -14.68 15.60
C SER A 273 4.27 -15.98 15.87
N GLU A 274 3.04 -15.87 16.36
CA GLU A 274 2.16 -17.03 16.56
C GLU A 274 1.80 -17.72 15.23
N ILE A 275 1.46 -16.94 14.20
CA ILE A 275 1.17 -17.47 12.86
C ILE A 275 2.39 -18.20 12.29
N GLU A 276 3.59 -17.65 12.45
CA GLU A 276 4.82 -18.30 12.00
C GLU A 276 5.08 -19.62 12.72
N ALA A 277 4.87 -19.66 14.04
CA ALA A 277 4.98 -20.91 14.82
C ALA A 277 3.97 -21.97 14.38
N GLN A 278 2.73 -21.56 14.06
CA GLN A 278 1.69 -22.46 13.53
C GLN A 278 2.06 -22.98 12.13
N ARG A 279 2.57 -22.13 11.25
CA ARG A 279 3.04 -22.53 9.91
C ARG A 279 4.15 -23.57 9.99
N GLU A 280 5.12 -23.38 10.89
CA GLU A 280 6.22 -24.34 11.06
C GLU A 280 5.74 -25.67 11.65
N ARG A 281 4.73 -25.65 12.53
CA ARG A 281 4.08 -26.87 13.01
C ARG A 281 3.40 -27.62 11.86
N LEU A 282 2.58 -26.93 11.07
CA LEU A 282 1.87 -27.54 9.93
C LEU A 282 2.85 -28.13 8.92
N LYS A 283 3.95 -27.42 8.61
CA LYS A 283 5.00 -27.91 7.73
C LYS A 283 5.59 -29.24 8.21
N ARG A 284 5.88 -29.35 9.51
CA ARG A 284 6.38 -30.61 10.10
C ARG A 284 5.36 -31.74 10.02
N GLU A 285 4.08 -31.44 10.21
CA GLU A 285 3.00 -32.42 10.07
C GLU A 285 2.86 -32.89 8.61
N GLU A 286 2.88 -31.98 7.65
CA GLU A 286 2.85 -32.30 6.22
C GLU A 286 4.03 -33.17 5.79
N GLU A 287 5.24 -32.85 6.25
CA GLU A 287 6.43 -33.68 5.99
C GLU A 287 6.30 -35.07 6.61
N GLY A 288 5.71 -35.18 7.80
CA GLY A 288 5.40 -36.45 8.44
C GLY A 288 4.43 -37.30 7.61
N ILE A 289 3.36 -36.70 7.09
CA ILE A 289 2.39 -37.37 6.24
C ILE A 289 3.02 -37.84 4.92
N LYS A 290 3.85 -37.00 4.29
CA LYS A 290 4.58 -37.36 3.06
C LYS A 290 5.50 -38.56 3.29
N ARG A 291 6.30 -38.54 4.36
CA ARG A 291 7.17 -39.68 4.72
C ARG A 291 6.37 -40.95 4.93
N HIS A 292 5.31 -40.90 5.72
CA HIS A 292 4.49 -42.09 5.98
C HIS A 292 3.87 -42.66 4.70
N ARG A 293 3.38 -41.79 3.81
CA ARG A 293 2.85 -42.21 2.51
C ARG A 293 3.93 -42.89 1.68
N ASP A 294 5.11 -42.28 1.57
CA ASP A 294 6.19 -42.78 0.72
C ASP A 294 6.74 -44.12 1.27
N GLU A 295 6.89 -44.25 2.60
CA GLU A 295 7.22 -45.52 3.27
C GLU A 295 6.17 -46.61 3.00
N ASN A 296 4.88 -46.28 3.04
CA ASN A 296 3.82 -47.23 2.73
C ASN A 296 3.88 -47.69 1.27
N LEU A 297 4.15 -46.78 0.33
CA LEU A 297 4.32 -47.12 -1.09
C LEU A 297 5.53 -48.02 -1.31
N ASP A 298 6.65 -47.72 -0.65
CA ASP A 298 7.86 -48.56 -0.72
C ASP A 298 7.61 -49.95 -0.13
N ASN A 299 6.93 -50.05 1.02
CA ASN A 299 6.55 -51.33 1.63
C ASN A 299 5.67 -52.18 0.70
N ILE A 300 4.68 -51.55 0.06
CA ILE A 300 3.81 -52.23 -0.93
C ILE A 300 4.65 -52.71 -2.11
N ARG A 301 5.52 -51.86 -2.66
CA ARG A 301 6.41 -52.23 -3.77
C ARG A 301 7.31 -53.41 -3.41
N SER A 302 7.97 -53.39 -2.25
CA SER A 302 8.84 -54.48 -1.79
C SER A 302 8.08 -55.77 -1.50
N SER A 303 6.80 -55.69 -1.12
CA SER A 303 5.94 -56.88 -1.00
C SER A 303 5.66 -57.48 -2.37
N ILE A 304 5.23 -56.65 -3.33
CA ILE A 304 4.94 -57.09 -4.70
C ILE A 304 6.18 -57.71 -5.35
N GLU A 305 7.35 -57.07 -5.22
CA GLU A 305 8.61 -57.60 -5.75
C GLU A 305 8.92 -58.98 -5.18
N ARG A 306 8.81 -59.16 -3.84
CA ARG A 306 9.00 -60.47 -3.20
C ARG A 306 8.03 -61.53 -3.71
N ASP A 307 6.75 -61.19 -3.84
CA ASP A 307 5.72 -62.14 -4.29
C ASP A 307 5.96 -62.56 -5.76
N ILE A 308 6.37 -61.62 -6.63
CA ILE A 308 6.76 -61.92 -8.01
C ILE A 308 7.97 -62.87 -8.04
N PHE A 309 9.02 -62.58 -7.27
CA PHE A 309 10.20 -63.45 -7.23
C PHE A 309 9.88 -64.85 -6.69
N ALA A 310 9.02 -64.95 -5.67
CA ALA A 310 8.57 -66.23 -5.13
C ALA A 310 7.77 -67.02 -6.18
N ALA A 311 6.84 -66.37 -6.89
CA ALA A 311 6.06 -66.99 -7.96
C ALA A 311 6.95 -67.45 -9.13
N MET A 312 7.95 -66.66 -9.51
CA MET A 312 8.93 -67.04 -10.53
C MET A 312 9.75 -68.26 -10.12
N GLY A 313 10.17 -68.34 -8.85
CA GLY A 313 10.85 -69.51 -8.30
C GLY A 313 9.98 -70.77 -8.37
N GLN A 314 8.73 -70.68 -7.92
CA GLN A 314 7.78 -71.80 -8.00
C GLN A 314 7.52 -72.24 -9.45
N ALA A 315 7.43 -71.31 -10.40
CA ALA A 315 7.27 -71.62 -11.81
C ALA A 315 8.50 -72.35 -12.39
N LYS A 316 9.72 -71.96 -11.98
CA LYS A 316 10.96 -72.65 -12.35
C LYS A 316 10.95 -74.10 -11.85
N ASP A 317 10.56 -74.32 -10.60
CA ASP A 317 10.49 -75.65 -9.99
C ASP A 317 9.44 -76.55 -10.67
N ALA A 318 8.30 -75.97 -11.08
CA ALA A 318 7.23 -76.69 -11.77
C ALA A 318 7.54 -77.01 -13.24
N LEU A 319 8.46 -76.29 -13.89
CA LEU A 319 8.83 -76.44 -15.30
C LEU A 319 10.35 -76.59 -15.49
N PRO A 320 10.95 -77.71 -15.03
CA PRO A 320 12.42 -77.88 -14.96
C PRO A 320 13.14 -77.93 -16.32
N GLY A 321 12.42 -77.87 -17.46
CA GLY A 321 12.98 -77.91 -18.81
C GLY A 321 13.07 -76.57 -19.53
N ILE A 322 12.54 -75.48 -18.96
CA ILE A 322 12.60 -74.15 -19.57
C ILE A 322 13.72 -73.39 -18.88
N GLY A 323 14.86 -73.21 -19.57
CA GLY A 323 16.06 -72.57 -19.03
C GLY A 323 15.86 -71.10 -18.67
N LEU A 324 15.23 -70.83 -17.52
CA LEU A 324 15.24 -69.53 -16.87
C LEU A 324 16.60 -69.38 -16.18
N ALA A 325 17.44 -68.52 -16.75
CA ALA A 325 18.80 -68.27 -16.32
C ALA A 325 18.88 -67.92 -14.81
N ASP A 326 19.93 -68.39 -14.17
CA ASP A 326 20.22 -68.10 -12.77
C ASP A 326 20.52 -66.59 -12.61
N ASN A 327 19.59 -65.84 -12.04
CA ASN A 327 19.83 -64.46 -11.65
C ASN A 327 20.66 -64.46 -10.36
N ARG A 328 21.94 -64.07 -10.48
CA ARG A 328 22.82 -63.64 -9.39
C ARG A 328 22.56 -62.19 -9.04
#